data_AF-A0A1S3DIE0-F1
#
_entry.id   AF-A0A1S3DIE0-F1
#
_cell.length_a   1.000
_cell.length_b   1.000
_cell.length_c   1.000
_cell.angle_alpha   90.00
_cell.angle_beta   90.00
_cell.angle_gamma   90.00
#
_symmetry.space_group_name_H-M   'P 1'
#
loop_
_entity.id
_entity.type
_entity.pdbx_description
1 polymer ?
#
loop_
_entity_poly.entity_id
_entity_poly.type
_entity_poly.pdbx_seq_one_letter_code
_entity_poly.pdbx_strand_id
1 'polypeptide(L)'
;MDGVSISDAKFHTAGWDSYFTGYCFVYMIYISSSLRHKLPVIFKPFTLTDQLLSVRSYENRINLIRAHLSHVNLAGPDPASTRPSLILVQTRSGEQIDVGQVSCC
;
A
#
# COMPACT_ATOMS: atom_id res chain seq x y z
N MET A 1 -13.64 17.16 -40.23
CA MET A 1 -13.73 15.92 -39.43
C MET A 1 -12.49 15.94 -38.56
N ASP A 2 -12.60 16.62 -37.44
CA ASP A 2 -11.44 16.94 -36.61
C ASP A 2 -11.17 15.76 -35.68
N GLY A 3 -10.04 15.10 -35.92
CA GLY A 3 -9.54 14.04 -35.07
C GLY A 3 -9.20 14.60 -33.69
N VAL A 4 -10.14 14.50 -32.76
CA VAL A 4 -9.89 14.71 -31.34
C VAL A 4 -8.98 13.59 -30.86
N SER A 5 -7.70 13.90 -30.64
CA SER A 5 -6.86 13.06 -29.78
C SER A 5 -7.48 13.10 -28.38
N ILE A 6 -8.07 11.98 -27.96
CA ILE A 6 -8.54 11.81 -26.60
C ILE A 6 -7.28 11.76 -25.74
N SER A 7 -6.86 12.89 -25.20
CA SER A 7 -5.82 12.94 -24.18
C SER A 7 -6.28 12.08 -23.01
N ASP A 8 -5.50 11.05 -22.65
CA ASP A 8 -5.77 10.14 -21.51
C ASP A 8 -6.06 10.86 -20.18
N ALA A 9 -5.72 12.14 -20.08
CA ALA A 9 -5.99 13.03 -18.95
C ALA A 9 -7.49 13.32 -18.68
N LYS A 10 -8.42 12.95 -19.55
CA LYS A 10 -9.86 13.26 -19.37
C LYS A 10 -10.58 12.42 -18.30
N PHE A 11 -9.98 11.35 -17.79
CA PHE A 11 -10.64 10.44 -16.85
C PHE A 11 -10.20 10.60 -15.39
N HIS A 12 -9.06 11.24 -15.11
CA HIS A 12 -8.56 11.43 -13.75
C HIS A 12 -9.00 12.78 -13.19
N THR A 13 -10.12 12.76 -12.49
CA THR A 13 -10.56 13.89 -11.65
C THR A 13 -10.53 13.45 -10.20
N ALA A 14 -10.30 14.38 -9.27
CA ALA A 14 -10.35 14.07 -7.85
C ALA A 14 -11.68 13.43 -7.42
N GLY A 15 -12.78 13.79 -8.10
CA GLY A 15 -14.09 13.16 -7.89
C GLY A 15 -14.13 11.69 -8.33
N TRP A 16 -13.60 11.39 -9.53
CA TRP A 16 -13.51 10.02 -10.02
C TRP A 16 -12.58 9.17 -9.15
N ASP A 17 -11.41 9.68 -8.81
CA ASP A 17 -10.41 8.97 -8.02
C ASP A 17 -10.90 8.72 -6.58
N SER A 18 -11.60 9.67 -5.96
CA SER A 18 -12.18 9.49 -4.62
C SER A 18 -13.34 8.49 -4.61
N TYR A 19 -14.20 8.50 -5.64
CA TYR A 19 -15.24 7.48 -5.82
C TYR A 19 -14.64 6.08 -5.95
N PHE A 20 -13.64 5.91 -6.82
CA PHE A 20 -12.94 4.62 -6.99
C PHE A 20 -12.20 4.19 -5.73
N THR A 21 -11.56 5.12 -5.03
CA THR A 21 -10.91 4.86 -3.75
C THR A 21 -11.91 4.32 -2.72
N GLY A 22 -13.10 4.93 -2.63
CA GLY A 22 -14.19 4.44 -1.78
C GLY A 22 -14.66 3.05 -2.17
N TYR A 23 -14.81 2.78 -3.46
CA TYR A 23 -15.15 1.43 -3.95
C TYR A 23 -14.09 0.38 -3.57
N CYS A 24 -12.81 0.69 -3.78
CA CYS A 24 -11.71 -0.18 -3.39
C CYS A 24 -11.71 -0.44 -1.87
N PHE A 25 -11.98 0.60 -1.06
CA PHE A 25 -12.10 0.45 0.39
C PHE A 25 -13.24 -0.50 0.79
N VAL A 26 -14.43 -0.35 0.21
CA VAL A 26 -15.59 -1.22 0.47
C VAL A 26 -15.34 -2.67 0.03
N TYR A 27 -14.58 -2.88 -1.03
CA TYR A 27 -14.21 -4.23 -1.46
C TYR A 27 -13.16 -4.85 -0.52
N MET A 28 -12.13 -4.09 -0.15
CA MET A 28 -11.05 -4.54 0.75
C MET A 28 -11.55 -4.85 2.16
N ILE A 29 -12.46 -4.03 2.71
CA ILE A 29 -13.05 -4.27 4.03
C ILE A 29 -13.89 -5.56 4.05
N TYR A 30 -14.57 -5.89 2.94
CA TYR A 30 -15.27 -7.16 2.80
C TYR A 30 -14.31 -8.35 2.83
N ILE A 31 -13.19 -8.27 2.08
CA ILE A 31 -12.13 -9.29 2.11
C ILE A 31 -11.56 -9.42 3.53
N SER A 32 -11.24 -8.32 4.20
CA SER A 32 -10.71 -8.31 5.56
C SER A 32 -11.66 -8.99 6.56
N SER A 33 -12.96 -8.69 6.47
CA SER A 33 -13.98 -9.35 7.29
C SER A 33 -14.06 -10.85 7.02
N SER A 34 -14.05 -11.28 5.76
CA SER A 34 -14.03 -12.70 5.41
C SER A 34 -12.80 -13.42 5.97
N LEU A 35 -11.61 -12.81 5.86
CA LEU A 35 -10.37 -13.35 6.43
C LEU A 35 -10.44 -13.47 7.95
N ARG A 36 -10.94 -12.45 8.64
CA ARG A 36 -11.10 -12.45 10.10
C ARG A 36 -12.00 -13.59 10.59
N HIS A 37 -13.05 -13.89 9.85
CA HIS A 37 -13.99 -14.98 10.18
C HIS A 37 -13.60 -16.33 9.59
N LYS A 38 -12.47 -16.44 8.87
CA LYS A 38 -12.02 -17.64 8.14
C LYS A 38 -13.10 -18.20 7.20
N LEU A 39 -13.89 -17.30 6.61
CA LEU A 39 -14.95 -17.66 5.67
C LEU A 39 -14.44 -17.52 4.23
N PRO A 40 -14.90 -18.37 3.30
CA PRO A 40 -14.71 -18.09 1.88
C PRO A 40 -15.31 -16.71 1.56
N VAL A 41 -14.69 -15.99 0.62
CA VAL A 41 -15.07 -14.61 0.20
C VAL A 41 -16.44 -14.57 -0.50
N ILE A 42 -17.22 -15.64 -0.40
CA ILE A 42 -18.48 -15.81 -1.09
C ILE A 42 -19.50 -16.19 -0.01
N PHE A 43 -20.54 -15.37 0.12
CA PHE A 43 -21.85 -15.70 0.73
C PHE A 43 -22.20 -15.27 2.17
N LYS A 44 -21.42 -14.44 2.88
CA LYS A 44 -21.93 -13.87 4.15
C LYS A 44 -22.13 -12.35 4.10
N PRO A 45 -23.34 -11.83 4.43
CA PRO A 45 -23.52 -10.42 4.71
C PRO A 45 -22.83 -10.09 6.05
N PHE A 46 -22.02 -9.04 6.06
CA PHE A 46 -21.45 -8.47 7.28
C PHE A 46 -22.18 -7.19 7.62
N THR A 47 -22.30 -6.89 8.92
CA THR A 47 -22.76 -5.58 9.34
C THR A 47 -21.68 -4.53 9.09
N LEU A 48 -22.07 -3.26 8.93
CA LEU A 48 -21.10 -2.16 8.81
C LEU A 48 -20.17 -2.11 10.02
N THR A 49 -20.68 -2.39 11.21
CA THR A 49 -19.88 -2.45 12.45
C THR A 49 -18.82 -3.54 12.38
N ASP A 50 -19.18 -4.76 11.95
CA ASP A 50 -18.21 -5.86 11.80
C ASP A 50 -17.13 -5.52 10.78
N GLN A 51 -17.52 -4.90 9.67
CA GLN A 51 -16.63 -4.41 8.65
C GLN A 51 -15.66 -3.37 9.19
N LEU A 52 -16.14 -2.31 9.83
CA LEU A 52 -15.27 -1.28 10.40
C LEU A 52 -14.35 -1.84 11.48
N LEU A 53 -14.83 -2.77 12.30
CA LEU A 53 -14.00 -3.46 13.29
C LEU A 53 -12.91 -4.34 12.65
N SER A 54 -13.10 -4.86 11.43
CA SER A 54 -12.10 -5.68 10.74
C SER A 54 -10.91 -4.86 10.21
N VAL A 55 -11.11 -3.56 9.98
CA VAL A 55 -10.06 -2.64 9.50
C VAL A 55 -9.67 -1.59 10.52
N ARG A 56 -10.20 -1.65 11.75
CA ARG A 56 -9.90 -0.68 12.81
C ARG A 56 -8.41 -0.49 13.07
N SER A 57 -7.59 -1.55 12.93
CA SER A 57 -6.15 -1.47 13.08
C SER A 57 -5.44 -0.58 12.04
N TYR A 58 -6.12 -0.20 10.95
CA TYR A 58 -5.60 0.68 9.91
C TYR A 58 -6.00 2.16 10.10
N GLU A 59 -6.79 2.48 11.12
CA GLU A 59 -7.18 3.86 11.41
C GLU A 59 -5.96 4.73 11.72
N ASN A 60 -5.99 5.99 11.28
CA ASN A 60 -4.93 6.98 11.53
C ASN A 60 -3.55 6.59 10.97
N ARG A 61 -3.49 5.71 9.96
CA ARG A 61 -2.23 5.29 9.33
C ARG A 61 -2.13 5.80 7.91
N ILE A 62 -1.11 6.60 7.62
CA ILE A 62 -0.82 7.11 6.27
C ILE A 62 0.29 6.26 5.66
N ASN A 63 0.01 5.64 4.51
CA ASN A 63 1.00 4.86 3.77
C ASN A 63 2.16 5.74 3.29
N LEU A 64 3.40 5.28 3.48
CA LEU A 64 4.59 5.97 2.99
C LEU A 64 5.18 5.24 1.79
N ILE A 65 5.46 5.99 0.72
CA ILE A 65 6.14 5.48 -0.46
C ILE A 65 7.65 5.79 -0.32
N ARG A 66 8.51 4.78 -0.54
CA ARG A 66 9.99 4.90 -0.50
C ARG A 66 10.56 5.36 0.85
N ALA A 67 9.89 5.06 1.95
CA ALA A 67 10.40 5.30 3.30
C ALA A 67 10.96 4.01 3.92
N HIS A 68 11.75 4.17 4.99
CA HIS A 68 12.12 3.05 5.87
C HIS A 68 10.91 2.63 6.74
N LEU A 69 9.99 3.58 6.92
CA LEU A 69 8.65 3.48 7.50
C LEU A 69 7.69 2.64 6.63
N SER A 70 6.85 1.77 7.19
CA SER A 70 5.70 1.25 6.41
C SER A 70 4.56 2.26 6.32
N HIS A 71 4.31 3.01 7.40
CA HIS A 71 3.29 4.05 7.50
C HIS A 71 3.64 5.04 8.60
N VAL A 72 3.04 6.23 8.56
CA VAL A 72 3.00 7.16 9.69
C VAL A 72 1.77 6.86 10.53
N ASN A 73 1.90 6.91 11.85
CA ASN A 73 0.77 6.80 12.77
C ASN A 73 0.41 8.19 13.32
N LEU A 74 -0.79 8.69 13.00
CA LEU A 74 -1.25 10.01 13.46
C LEU A 74 -1.76 9.99 14.91
N ALA A 75 -2.06 8.81 15.46
CA ALA A 75 -2.63 8.64 16.80
C ALA A 75 -1.59 8.16 17.84
N GLY A 76 -0.33 7.98 17.46
CA GLY A 76 0.69 7.43 18.35
C GLY A 76 2.07 7.37 17.70
N PRO A 77 3.01 6.58 18.24
CA PRO A 77 4.33 6.43 17.66
C PRO A 77 4.28 5.67 16.34
N ASP A 78 5.25 5.97 15.47
CA ASP A 78 5.47 5.26 14.22
C ASP A 78 5.91 3.81 14.44
N PRO A 79 5.60 2.89 13.51
CA PRO A 79 5.97 1.48 13.63
C PRO A 79 7.49 1.30 13.56
N ALA A 80 8.01 0.21 14.14
CA ALA A 80 9.40 -0.18 13.91
C ALA A 80 9.67 -0.42 12.41
N SER A 81 10.87 -0.04 11.95
CA SER A 81 11.32 -0.34 10.59
C SER A 81 11.38 -1.85 10.39
N THR A 82 10.70 -2.36 9.37
CA THR A 82 10.80 -3.76 8.93
C THR A 82 11.85 -3.96 7.83
N ARG A 83 12.46 -2.87 7.35
CA ARG A 83 13.53 -2.93 6.35
C ARG A 83 14.77 -3.58 6.97
N PRO A 84 15.40 -4.55 6.28
CA PRO A 84 16.70 -5.08 6.70
C PRO A 84 17.72 -3.95 6.90
N SER A 85 18.68 -4.16 7.80
CA SER A 85 19.79 -3.23 7.99
C SER A 85 20.50 -2.95 6.66
N LEU A 86 21.04 -1.74 6.54
CA LEU A 86 21.81 -1.37 5.34
C LEU A 86 22.94 -2.39 5.15
N ILE A 87 22.92 -3.11 4.03
CA ILE A 87 24.01 -4.03 3.70
C ILE A 87 25.16 -3.17 3.20
N LEU A 88 26.18 -3.01 4.04
CA LEU A 88 27.44 -2.38 3.66
C LEU A 88 28.30 -3.42 2.93
N VAL A 89 28.40 -3.30 1.61
CA VAL A 89 29.33 -4.11 0.82
C VAL A 89 30.67 -3.40 0.77
N GLN A 90 31.73 -4.08 1.20
CA GLN A 90 33.11 -3.59 1.12
C GLN A 90 33.99 -4.69 0.52
N THR A 91 34.97 -4.30 -0.29
CA THR A 91 36.01 -5.23 -0.72
C THR A 91 36.90 -5.59 0.47
N ARG A 92 37.47 -6.79 0.45
CA ARG A 92 38.43 -7.21 1.49
C ARG A 92 39.68 -6.32 1.54
N SER A 93 40.02 -5.67 0.43
CA SER A 93 41.14 -4.74 0.28
C SER A 93 40.80 -3.29 0.61
N GLY A 94 39.51 -2.94 0.77
CA GLY A 94 39.05 -1.56 0.95
C GLY A 94 39.04 -0.71 -0.33
N GLU A 95 39.33 -1.30 -1.49
CA GLU A 95 39.22 -0.64 -2.79
C GLU A 95 37.76 -0.39 -3.19
N GLN A 96 37.56 0.63 -4.03
CA GLN A 96 36.24 1.02 -4.53
C GLN A 96 35.59 -0.13 -5.31
N ILE A 97 34.33 -0.39 -5.00
CA ILE A 97 33.52 -1.36 -5.73
C ILE A 97 32.98 -0.67 -6.99
N ASP A 98 33.31 -1.20 -8.16
CA ASP A 98 32.63 -0.84 -9.39
C ASP A 98 31.22 -1.42 -9.36
N VAL A 99 30.24 -0.55 -9.12
CA VAL A 99 28.81 -0.91 -9.00
C VAL A 99 28.28 -1.53 -10.29
N GLY A 100 28.89 -1.25 -11.45
CA GLY A 100 28.49 -1.83 -12.74
C GLY A 100 28.81 -3.32 -12.89
N GLN A 101 29.69 -3.85 -12.05
CA GLN A 101 30.10 -5.27 -12.03
C GLN A 101 29.43 -6.06 -10.89
N VAL A 102 28.59 -5.42 -10.07
CA VAL A 102 27.87 -6.07 -8.98
C VAL A 102 26.52 -6.57 -9.48
N SER A 103 26.43 -7.86 -9.81
CA SER A 103 25.14 -8.52 -10.04
C SER A 103 24.56 -9.01 -8.71
N CYS A 104 23.37 -8.52 -8.34
CA CYS A 104 22.58 -9.13 -7.27
C CYS A 104 21.93 -10.40 -7.80
N CYS A 105 22.25 -11.54 -7.21
CA CYS A 105 21.56 -12.82 -7.43
C CYS A 105 20.17 -12.82 -6.78
#